data_AF-A0A7Y4KNM0-F1
#
_entry.id   AF-A0A7Y4KNM0-F1
#
_cell.length_a   1.000
_cell.length_b   1.000
_cell.length_c   1.000
_cell.angle_alpha   90.00
_cell.angle_beta   90.00
_cell.angle_gamma   90.00
#
_symmetry.space_group_name_H-M   'P 1'
#
loop_
_entity.id
_entity.type
_entity.pdbx_description
1 polymer ?
#
loop_
_entity_poly.entity_id
_entity_poly.type
_entity_poly.pdbx_seq_one_letter_code
_entity_poly.pdbx_strand_id
1 'polypeptide(L)'
;MDVPQLLVASPLEVFEWVTGKKDAEVVQLVLKASLFIPPGKVRRKPVMLPDCVRTSNAHHPGKRKGDTSDWKGRTVKVCDNTTARNAFGRYIGRSMNGESREVAVGWEVAHIWGTVHDPEYFTAGWNMYLIPGFLRVLTEEQAQIPLFARCLHFVAWNLFFKDPVAVPAILPPPPSTDVPEWLLTFEPRFASAS
;
A
#
# COMPACT_ATOMS: atom_id res chain seq x y z
N MET A 1 -11.11 4.95 -28.78
CA MET A 1 -10.29 6.16 -28.69
C MET A 1 -9.37 6.18 -29.89
N ASP A 2 -9.16 7.35 -30.49
CA ASP A 2 -8.07 7.58 -31.43
C ASP A 2 -6.76 7.97 -30.70
N VAL A 3 -5.67 8.13 -31.44
CA VAL A 3 -4.34 8.43 -30.87
C VAL A 3 -4.32 9.75 -30.09
N PRO A 4 -4.89 10.87 -30.60
CA PRO A 4 -4.98 12.11 -29.82
C PRO A 4 -5.72 11.94 -28.48
N GLN A 5 -6.82 11.18 -28.46
CA GLN A 5 -7.56 10.89 -27.23
C GLN A 5 -6.75 10.06 -26.23
N LEU A 6 -5.99 9.05 -26.70
CA LEU A 6 -5.16 8.22 -25.82
C LEU A 6 -4.05 9.00 -25.11
N LEU A 7 -3.52 10.07 -25.72
CA LEU A 7 -2.44 10.87 -25.13
C LEU A 7 -2.89 11.78 -23.98
N VAL A 8 -4.19 12.06 -23.88
CA VAL A 8 -4.76 12.92 -22.84
C VAL A 8 -5.66 12.18 -21.85
N ALA A 9 -6.05 10.95 -22.17
CA ALA A 9 -6.82 10.09 -21.28
C ALA A 9 -6.01 9.63 -20.08
N SER A 10 -6.65 9.59 -18.92
CA SER A 10 -6.13 8.95 -17.72
C SER A 10 -5.97 7.44 -17.92
N PRO A 11 -5.08 6.76 -17.15
CA PRO A 11 -4.95 5.31 -17.21
C PRO A 11 -6.28 4.57 -16.99
N LEU A 12 -7.17 5.13 -16.16
CA LEU A 12 -8.49 4.57 -15.90
C LEU A 12 -9.39 4.69 -17.14
N GLU A 13 -9.51 5.86 -17.75
CA GLU A 13 -10.31 6.05 -18.97
C GLU A 13 -9.87 5.10 -20.10
N VAL A 14 -8.56 4.93 -20.27
CA VAL A 14 -8.02 3.95 -21.23
C VAL A 14 -8.41 2.53 -20.85
N PHE A 15 -8.34 2.16 -19.58
CA PHE A 15 -8.77 0.86 -19.09
C PHE A 15 -10.26 0.61 -19.33
N GLU A 16 -11.11 1.57 -19.02
CA GLU A 16 -12.55 1.49 -19.25
C GLU A 16 -12.86 1.33 -20.74
N TRP A 17 -12.19 2.09 -21.61
CA TRP A 17 -12.37 1.99 -23.06
C TRP A 17 -11.96 0.62 -23.62
N VAL A 18 -10.82 0.07 -23.18
CA VAL A 18 -10.32 -1.24 -23.67
C VAL A 18 -11.15 -2.40 -23.15
N THR A 19 -11.61 -2.33 -21.90
CA THR A 19 -12.19 -3.49 -21.20
C THR A 19 -13.71 -3.43 -21.02
N GLY A 20 -14.31 -2.24 -21.21
CA GLY A 20 -15.70 -1.96 -20.89
C GLY A 20 -16.03 -1.94 -19.39
N LYS A 21 -15.02 -2.05 -18.52
CA LYS A 21 -15.19 -2.11 -17.06
C LYS A 21 -15.20 -0.72 -16.46
N LYS A 22 -16.11 -0.49 -15.53
CA LYS A 22 -16.22 0.79 -14.80
C LYS A 22 -15.40 0.78 -13.51
N ASP A 23 -15.17 1.95 -12.93
CA ASP A 23 -14.54 2.17 -11.62
C ASP A 23 -14.80 1.09 -10.57
N ALA A 24 -16.07 0.78 -10.29
CA ALA A 24 -16.42 -0.18 -9.24
C ALA A 24 -15.92 -1.61 -9.53
N GLU A 25 -15.96 -2.03 -10.80
CA GLU A 25 -15.42 -3.32 -11.23
C GLU A 25 -13.90 -3.33 -11.20
N VAL A 26 -13.26 -2.22 -11.59
CA VAL A 26 -11.81 -2.05 -11.52
C VAL A 26 -11.34 -2.13 -10.07
N VAL A 27 -11.97 -1.39 -9.16
CA VAL A 27 -11.69 -1.43 -7.72
C VAL A 27 -11.85 -2.84 -7.17
N GLN A 28 -12.91 -3.55 -7.55
CA GLN A 28 -13.12 -4.93 -7.12
C GLN A 28 -12.03 -5.86 -7.64
N LEU A 29 -11.61 -5.72 -8.90
CA LEU A 29 -10.53 -6.50 -9.50
C LEU A 29 -9.21 -6.26 -8.76
N VAL A 30 -8.87 -4.99 -8.52
CA VAL A 30 -7.63 -4.59 -7.85
C VAL A 30 -7.60 -5.10 -6.40
N LEU A 31 -8.70 -4.96 -5.65
CA LEU A 31 -8.78 -5.48 -4.28
C LEU A 31 -8.71 -7.01 -4.23
N LYS A 32 -9.37 -7.72 -5.16
CA LYS A 32 -9.27 -9.20 -5.24
C LYS A 32 -7.87 -9.69 -5.60
N ALA A 33 -7.09 -8.87 -6.31
CA ALA A 33 -5.70 -9.16 -6.67
C ALA A 33 -4.69 -8.73 -5.60
N SER A 34 -5.13 -7.98 -4.58
CA SER A 34 -4.28 -7.48 -3.49
C SER A 34 -4.13 -8.52 -2.38
N LEU A 35 -2.93 -8.61 -1.81
CA LEU A 35 -2.61 -9.48 -0.68
C LEU A 35 -2.16 -8.64 0.52
N PHE A 36 -2.88 -8.76 1.63
CA PHE A 36 -2.59 -8.05 2.88
C PHE A 36 -1.69 -8.87 3.79
N ILE A 37 -1.04 -8.22 4.75
CA ILE A 37 -0.31 -8.94 5.81
C ILE A 37 -1.33 -9.54 6.79
N PRO A 38 -1.21 -10.82 7.19
CA PRO A 38 -2.10 -11.42 8.18
C PRO A 38 -2.13 -10.59 9.49
N PRO A 39 -3.32 -10.27 10.04
CA PRO A 39 -3.43 -9.50 11.27
C PRO A 39 -2.63 -10.07 12.45
N GLY A 40 -2.55 -11.40 12.57
CA GLY A 40 -1.74 -12.05 13.60
C GLY A 40 -0.24 -11.74 13.51
N LYS A 41 0.30 -11.49 12.30
CA LYS A 41 1.70 -11.06 12.10
C LYS A 41 1.87 -9.59 12.48
N VAL A 42 0.92 -8.74 12.10
CA VAL A 42 0.92 -7.32 12.46
C VAL A 42 0.81 -7.14 13.98
N ARG A 43 -0.05 -7.90 14.66
CA ARG A 43 -0.21 -7.84 16.12
C ARG A 43 1.09 -8.11 16.87
N ARG A 44 1.89 -9.07 16.39
CA ARG A 44 3.17 -9.43 17.02
C ARG A 44 4.24 -8.37 16.83
N LYS A 45 4.23 -7.69 15.68
CA LYS A 45 5.21 -6.65 15.36
C LYS A 45 4.57 -5.61 14.43
N PRO A 46 3.91 -4.56 14.95
CA PRO A 46 3.14 -3.64 14.10
C PRO A 46 3.98 -2.87 13.06
N VAL A 47 5.24 -2.57 13.40
CA VAL A 47 6.20 -1.85 12.55
C VAL A 47 7.50 -2.64 12.48
N MET A 48 7.98 -2.94 11.26
CA MET A 48 9.12 -3.84 11.09
C MET A 48 10.47 -3.15 11.27
N LEU A 49 10.58 -1.91 10.77
CA LEU A 49 11.77 -1.05 10.76
C LEU A 49 11.35 0.35 11.21
N PRO A 50 11.18 0.57 12.54
CA PRO A 50 10.62 1.81 13.08
C PRO A 50 11.59 3.00 13.05
N ASP A 51 12.81 2.83 12.56
CA ASP A 51 13.82 3.88 12.41
C ASP A 51 14.04 4.27 10.94
N CYS A 52 13.18 3.83 10.03
CA CYS A 52 13.31 4.07 8.60
C CYS A 52 12.14 4.92 8.08
N VAL A 53 12.43 5.83 7.15
CA VAL A 53 11.44 6.66 6.45
C VAL A 53 11.71 6.64 4.95
N ARG A 54 10.70 6.86 4.11
CA ARG A 54 10.91 7.03 2.67
C ARG A 54 11.42 8.44 2.37
N THR A 55 12.33 8.56 1.41
CA THR A 55 12.74 9.86 0.86
C THR A 55 11.53 10.71 0.47
N SER A 56 11.51 11.97 0.92
CA SER A 56 10.47 12.95 0.60
C SER A 56 11.08 14.35 0.67
N ASN A 57 11.05 15.12 -0.42
CA ASN A 57 11.59 16.49 -0.41
C ASN A 57 10.80 17.41 0.53
N ALA A 58 9.51 17.15 0.74
CA ALA A 58 8.66 17.93 1.64
C ALA A 58 8.95 17.67 3.13
N HIS A 59 9.31 16.43 3.49
CA HIS A 59 9.45 16.01 4.89
C HIS A 59 10.91 15.79 5.33
N HIS A 60 11.79 15.48 4.39
CA HIS A 60 13.23 15.25 4.58
C HIS A 60 14.02 16.04 3.52
N PRO A 61 13.95 17.38 3.55
CA PRO A 61 14.52 18.23 2.50
C PRO A 61 16.03 18.02 2.35
N GLY A 62 16.48 17.80 1.11
CA GLY A 62 17.88 17.59 0.77
C GLY A 62 18.45 16.22 1.17
N LYS A 63 17.67 15.34 1.81
CA LYS A 63 18.13 14.01 2.23
C LYS A 63 17.91 12.97 1.14
N ARG A 64 18.84 12.03 1.04
CA ARG A 64 18.84 10.90 0.11
C ARG A 64 18.89 9.58 0.86
N LYS A 65 18.65 8.48 0.13
CA LYS A 65 18.77 7.13 0.68
C LYS A 65 20.17 6.94 1.32
N GLY A 66 20.19 6.49 2.57
CA GLY A 66 21.40 6.28 3.35
C GLY A 66 21.68 7.40 4.36
N ASP A 67 21.14 8.60 4.15
CA ASP A 67 21.27 9.71 5.07
C ASP A 67 20.45 9.52 6.34
N THR A 68 20.74 10.34 7.35
CA THR A 68 19.87 10.53 8.51
C THR A 68 19.08 11.84 8.42
N SER A 69 17.87 11.82 8.96
CA SER A 69 16.99 12.97 9.16
C SER A 69 16.53 13.02 10.61
N ASP A 70 16.24 14.21 11.11
CA ASP A 70 15.39 14.35 12.31
C ASP A 70 13.91 14.18 11.89
N TRP A 71 13.15 13.48 12.72
CA TRP A 71 11.70 13.37 12.63
C TRP A 71 11.11 13.52 14.03
N LYS A 72 10.50 14.68 14.30
CA LYS A 72 9.87 14.99 15.60
C LYS A 72 10.82 14.74 16.79
N GLY A 73 12.10 15.09 16.65
CA GLY A 73 13.13 14.90 17.70
C GLY A 73 13.74 13.50 17.76
N ARG A 74 13.41 12.60 16.81
CA ARG A 74 14.02 11.28 16.65
C ARG A 74 14.89 11.26 15.40
N THR A 75 16.11 10.74 15.52
CA THR A 75 16.95 10.45 14.36
C THR A 75 16.42 9.21 13.62
N VAL A 76 16.15 9.35 12.33
CA VAL A 76 15.68 8.29 11.43
C VAL A 76 16.56 8.16 10.19
N LYS A 77 16.62 6.96 9.63
CA LYS A 77 17.33 6.66 8.38
C LYS A 77 16.42 6.87 7.18
N VAL A 78 16.91 7.60 6.18
CA VAL A 78 16.22 7.78 4.91
C VAL A 78 16.46 6.57 4.01
N CYS A 79 15.37 6.00 3.52
CA CYS A 79 15.28 4.72 2.82
C CYS A 79 14.44 4.84 1.54
N ASP A 80 14.38 3.74 0.79
CA ASP A 80 13.64 3.60 -0.46
C ASP A 80 12.64 2.43 -0.41
N ASN A 81 11.88 2.23 -1.47
CA ASN A 81 10.89 1.15 -1.57
C ASN A 81 11.51 -0.26 -1.41
N THR A 82 12.80 -0.45 -1.63
CA THR A 82 13.51 -1.70 -1.32
C THR A 82 13.37 -2.06 0.16
N THR A 83 13.38 -1.04 1.04
CA THR A 83 13.22 -1.21 2.49
C THR A 83 11.81 -1.67 2.85
N ALA A 84 10.77 -1.07 2.25
CA ALA A 84 9.39 -1.51 2.41
C ALA A 84 9.18 -2.95 1.90
N ARG A 85 9.77 -3.29 0.75
CA ARG A 85 9.76 -4.67 0.20
C ARG A 85 10.39 -5.67 1.17
N ASN A 86 11.56 -5.35 1.72
CA ASN A 86 12.22 -6.21 2.72
C ASN A 86 11.39 -6.33 4.00
N ALA A 87 10.77 -5.24 4.46
CA ALA A 87 9.87 -5.28 5.62
C ALA A 87 8.66 -6.18 5.37
N PHE A 88 8.02 -6.05 4.21
CA PHE A 88 6.91 -6.92 3.80
C PHE A 88 7.33 -8.40 3.78
N GLY A 89 8.48 -8.71 3.16
CA GLY A 89 9.05 -10.06 3.13
C GLY A 89 9.23 -10.66 4.53
N ARG A 90 9.70 -9.86 5.50
CA ARG A 90 9.85 -10.30 6.90
C ARG A 90 8.51 -10.60 7.59
N TYR A 91 7.44 -9.87 7.27
CA TYR A 91 6.11 -10.18 7.82
C TYR A 91 5.61 -11.54 7.35
N ILE A 92 5.83 -11.83 6.08
CA ILE A 92 5.28 -13.02 5.43
C ILE A 92 6.26 -14.21 5.44
N GLY A 93 7.49 -14.01 5.93
CA GLY A 93 8.53 -15.03 5.97
C GLY A 93 9.07 -15.43 4.60
N ARG A 94 9.13 -14.51 3.65
CA ARG A 94 9.60 -14.77 2.27
C ARG A 94 10.61 -13.74 1.78
N SER A 95 11.53 -14.19 0.94
CA SER A 95 12.46 -13.31 0.23
C SER A 95 11.78 -12.59 -0.94
N MET A 96 11.89 -11.26 -0.96
CA MET A 96 11.25 -10.40 -1.97
C MET A 96 12.21 -9.93 -3.07
N ASN A 97 13.52 -10.18 -2.93
CA ASN A 97 14.59 -9.59 -3.74
C ASN A 97 15.74 -10.59 -3.93
N GLY A 98 16.59 -10.33 -4.94
CA GLY A 98 17.81 -11.11 -5.19
C GLY A 98 17.56 -12.49 -5.82
N GLU A 99 18.61 -13.32 -5.84
CA GLU A 99 18.60 -14.67 -6.43
C GLU A 99 17.71 -15.64 -5.65
N SER A 100 17.55 -15.43 -4.35
CA SER A 100 16.69 -16.24 -3.47
C SER A 100 15.23 -15.78 -3.46
N ARG A 101 14.80 -14.98 -4.43
CA ARG A 101 13.44 -14.42 -4.46
C ARG A 101 12.37 -15.52 -4.55
N GLU A 102 11.39 -15.47 -3.66
CA GLU A 102 10.31 -16.46 -3.54
C GLU A 102 8.95 -15.93 -3.99
N VAL A 103 8.83 -14.62 -4.22
CA VAL A 103 7.61 -14.00 -4.74
C VAL A 103 7.81 -13.69 -6.22
N ALA A 104 6.82 -14.01 -7.06
CA ALA A 104 6.94 -13.82 -8.51
C ALA A 104 7.37 -12.39 -8.90
N VAL A 105 8.10 -12.28 -10.00
CA VAL A 105 8.45 -10.99 -10.61
C VAL A 105 7.17 -10.28 -11.05
N GLY A 106 7.17 -8.95 -10.99
CA GLY A 106 5.99 -8.13 -11.28
C GLY A 106 5.07 -7.89 -10.08
N TRP A 107 5.33 -8.46 -8.90
CA TRP A 107 4.66 -8.05 -7.66
C TRP A 107 5.38 -6.90 -6.96
N GLU A 108 4.57 -5.97 -6.46
CA GLU A 108 5.00 -4.74 -5.81
C GLU A 108 4.35 -4.54 -4.44
N VAL A 109 5.11 -3.91 -3.54
CA VAL A 109 4.59 -3.46 -2.25
C VAL A 109 4.12 -2.02 -2.41
N ALA A 110 2.88 -1.77 -2.03
CA ALA A 110 2.25 -0.46 -2.02
C ALA A 110 1.78 -0.09 -0.61
N HIS A 111 1.53 1.20 -0.41
CA HIS A 111 1.10 1.76 0.86
C HIS A 111 -0.34 2.21 0.81
N ILE A 112 -1.09 1.96 1.87
CA ILE A 112 -2.53 2.18 1.89
C ILE A 112 -2.87 3.64 2.24
N TRP A 113 -2.14 4.27 3.18
CA TRP A 113 -2.40 5.66 3.64
C TRP A 113 -1.39 6.70 3.09
N GLY A 114 -0.39 6.29 2.32
CA GLY A 114 0.57 7.21 1.70
C GLY A 114 1.56 7.93 2.63
N THR A 115 1.40 7.83 3.96
CA THR A 115 2.24 8.47 5.00
C THR A 115 3.62 7.82 5.16
N VAL A 116 4.32 7.55 4.06
CA VAL A 116 5.59 6.79 4.02
C VAL A 116 6.80 7.54 4.56
N HIS A 117 6.64 8.83 4.85
CA HIS A 117 7.66 9.69 5.45
C HIS A 117 7.63 9.63 6.99
N ASP A 118 6.57 9.09 7.60
CA ASP A 118 6.53 8.83 9.04
C ASP A 118 7.08 7.41 9.31
N PRO A 119 8.06 7.27 10.23
CA PRO A 119 8.68 5.98 10.54
C PRO A 119 7.71 4.96 11.15
N GLU A 120 6.61 5.40 11.77
CA GLU A 120 5.57 4.50 12.27
C GLU A 120 4.73 3.90 11.14
N TYR A 121 4.72 4.55 9.97
CA TYR A 121 3.87 4.18 8.84
C TYR A 121 4.66 3.49 7.73
N PHE A 122 5.91 3.87 7.49
CA PHE A 122 6.65 3.43 6.31
C PHE A 122 6.77 1.91 6.19
N THR A 123 7.01 1.23 7.32
CA THR A 123 7.15 -0.24 7.37
C THR A 123 6.13 -0.89 8.32
N ALA A 124 5.04 -0.18 8.58
CA ALA A 124 3.89 -0.71 9.30
C ALA A 124 3.23 -1.82 8.49
N GLY A 125 3.02 -2.98 9.11
CA GLY A 125 2.35 -4.10 8.45
C GLY A 125 0.90 -3.77 8.10
N TRP A 126 0.26 -2.94 8.92
CA TRP A 126 -1.08 -2.45 8.65
C TRP A 126 -1.13 -1.46 7.47
N ASN A 127 -0.04 -0.75 7.14
CA ASN A 127 0.07 0.23 6.03
C ASN A 127 0.58 -0.38 4.70
N MET A 128 0.81 -1.69 4.63
CA MET A 128 1.39 -2.31 3.43
C MET A 128 0.52 -3.43 2.89
N TYR A 129 0.49 -3.53 1.56
CA TYR A 129 -0.11 -4.63 0.83
C TYR A 129 0.72 -4.96 -0.41
N LEU A 130 0.55 -6.16 -0.92
CA LEU A 130 1.20 -6.64 -2.14
C LEU A 130 0.19 -6.68 -3.29
N ILE A 131 0.59 -6.21 -4.45
CA ILE A 131 -0.26 -6.07 -5.63
C ILE A 131 0.55 -6.36 -6.91
N PRO A 132 -0.05 -6.89 -7.98
CA PRO A 132 0.60 -6.91 -9.29
C PRO A 132 0.93 -5.48 -9.76
N GLY A 133 2.16 -5.24 -10.20
CA GLY A 133 2.69 -3.92 -10.54
C GLY A 133 1.89 -3.23 -11.65
N PHE A 134 1.37 -3.98 -12.62
CA PHE A 134 0.51 -3.42 -13.67
C PHE A 134 -0.84 -2.88 -13.13
N LEU A 135 -1.33 -3.42 -12.01
CA LEU A 135 -2.52 -2.90 -11.32
C LEU A 135 -2.18 -1.76 -10.38
N ARG A 136 -0.95 -1.71 -9.87
CA ARG A 136 -0.51 -0.63 -8.97
C ARG A 136 -0.64 0.74 -9.63
N VAL A 137 -0.43 0.86 -10.94
CA VAL A 137 -0.62 2.11 -11.68
C VAL A 137 -2.01 2.70 -11.42
N LEU A 138 -3.04 1.86 -11.33
CA LEU A 138 -4.42 2.28 -11.05
C LEU A 138 -4.67 2.71 -9.59
N THR A 139 -3.70 2.45 -8.72
CA THR A 139 -3.77 2.77 -7.27
C THR A 139 -2.97 4.00 -6.88
N GLU A 140 -2.15 4.54 -7.79
CA GLU A 140 -1.37 5.74 -7.53
C GLU A 140 -2.27 6.98 -7.59
N GLU A 141 -1.94 7.99 -6.79
CA GLU A 141 -2.71 9.23 -6.68
C GLU A 141 -2.92 9.92 -8.05
N GLN A 142 -1.96 9.73 -8.96
CA GLN A 142 -1.99 10.22 -10.33
C GLN A 142 -3.05 9.54 -11.21
N ALA A 143 -3.47 8.31 -10.91
CA ALA A 143 -4.48 7.59 -11.67
C ALA A 143 -5.93 7.94 -11.26
N GLN A 144 -6.10 8.81 -10.25
CA GLN A 144 -7.37 9.42 -9.89
C GLN A 144 -8.53 8.43 -9.70
N ILE A 145 -8.33 7.36 -8.92
CA ILE A 145 -9.44 6.51 -8.47
C ILE A 145 -9.75 6.74 -6.98
N PRO A 146 -10.43 7.84 -6.59
CA PRO A 146 -10.82 8.08 -5.20
C PRO A 146 -11.57 6.91 -4.57
N LEU A 147 -12.41 6.22 -5.36
CA LEU A 147 -13.15 5.05 -4.91
C LEU A 147 -12.21 3.93 -4.44
N PHE A 148 -11.08 3.71 -5.13
CA PHE A 148 -10.11 2.69 -4.73
C PHE A 148 -9.53 2.99 -3.36
N ALA A 149 -9.03 4.21 -3.15
CA ALA A 149 -8.48 4.63 -1.86
C ALA A 149 -9.50 4.46 -0.73
N ARG A 150 -10.75 4.89 -0.93
CA ARG A 150 -11.84 4.70 0.04
C ARG A 150 -12.05 3.22 0.38
N CYS A 151 -12.18 2.36 -0.63
CA CYS A 151 -12.40 0.94 -0.42
C CYS A 151 -11.20 0.25 0.25
N LEU A 152 -9.98 0.62 -0.12
CA LEU A 152 -8.75 0.10 0.49
C LEU A 152 -8.63 0.52 1.96
N HIS A 153 -8.93 1.79 2.28
CA HIS A 153 -8.97 2.28 3.67
C HIS A 153 -10.03 1.55 4.48
N PHE A 154 -11.22 1.32 3.91
CA PHE A 154 -12.29 0.56 4.56
C PHE A 154 -11.86 -0.88 4.90
N VAL A 155 -11.29 -1.60 3.95
CA VAL A 155 -10.79 -2.96 4.17
C VAL A 155 -9.73 -2.98 5.26
N ALA A 156 -8.74 -2.09 5.16
CA ALA A 156 -7.62 -2.10 6.07
C ALA A 156 -8.00 -1.63 7.49
N TRP A 157 -8.97 -0.72 7.61
CA TRP A 157 -9.56 -0.36 8.90
C TRP A 157 -10.23 -1.55 9.59
N ASN A 158 -11.07 -2.28 8.86
CA ASN A 158 -11.72 -3.48 9.39
C ASN A 158 -10.72 -4.56 9.78
N LEU A 159 -9.62 -4.70 9.04
CA LEU A 159 -8.58 -5.68 9.33
C LEU A 159 -7.75 -5.34 10.57
N PHE A 160 -7.43 -4.06 10.78
CA PHE A 160 -6.36 -3.68 11.72
C PHE A 160 -6.80 -2.80 12.90
N PHE A 161 -7.92 -2.08 12.78
CA PHE A 161 -8.28 -1.03 13.73
C PHE A 161 -9.68 -1.18 14.34
N LYS A 162 -10.65 -1.82 13.67
CA LYS A 162 -11.99 -2.06 14.22
C LYS A 162 -11.94 -2.87 15.52
N ASP A 163 -11.21 -3.98 15.49
CA ASP A 163 -10.80 -4.75 16.67
C ASP A 163 -9.28 -4.65 16.76
N PRO A 164 -8.73 -3.70 17.56
CA PRO A 164 -7.40 -3.17 17.33
C PRO A 164 -6.32 -4.26 17.34
N VAL A 165 -5.74 -4.49 16.16
CA VAL A 165 -4.59 -5.37 15.92
C VAL A 165 -3.29 -4.58 16.08
N ALA A 166 -3.33 -3.29 15.75
CA ALA A 166 -2.25 -2.33 15.92
C ALA A 166 -2.79 -1.06 16.56
N VAL A 167 -1.96 -0.42 17.39
CA VAL A 167 -2.26 0.88 18.01
C VAL A 167 -1.09 1.82 17.67
N PRO A 168 -1.09 2.45 16.49
CA PRO A 168 -0.08 3.45 16.14
C PRO A 168 -0.23 4.67 17.05
N ALA A 169 0.84 5.47 17.23
CA ALA A 169 0.76 6.65 18.09
C ALA A 169 -0.22 7.69 17.53
N ILE A 170 -0.29 7.77 16.20
CA ILE A 170 -1.32 8.53 15.48
C ILE A 170 -2.17 7.51 14.71
N LEU A 171 -3.42 7.36 15.12
CA LEU A 171 -4.38 6.52 14.40
C LEU A 171 -4.72 7.16 13.05
N PRO A 172 -4.74 6.39 11.94
CA PRO A 172 -5.29 6.89 10.70
C PRO A 172 -6.76 7.32 10.90
N PRO A 173 -7.27 8.25 10.08
CA PRO A 173 -8.69 8.61 10.16
C PRO A 173 -9.56 7.38 9.85
N PRO A 174 -10.74 7.27 10.51
CA PRO A 174 -11.70 6.23 10.14
C PRO A 174 -12.11 6.39 8.67
N PRO A 175 -12.31 5.28 7.95
CA PRO A 175 -12.67 5.31 6.54
C PRO A 175 -14.10 5.85 6.36
N SER A 176 -14.40 6.33 5.16
CA SER A 176 -15.78 6.59 4.75
C SER A 176 -16.61 5.30 4.85
N THR A 177 -17.86 5.42 5.29
CA THR A 177 -18.86 4.35 5.22
C THR A 177 -19.57 4.32 3.88
N ASP A 178 -19.39 5.34 3.04
CA ASP A 178 -19.86 5.38 1.64
C ASP A 178 -18.94 4.53 0.76
N VAL A 179 -19.17 3.22 0.79
CA VAL A 179 -18.47 2.20 0.01
C VAL A 179 -19.48 1.29 -0.70
N PRO A 180 -19.11 0.64 -1.82
CA PRO A 180 -19.99 -0.28 -2.50
C PRO A 180 -20.46 -1.43 -1.59
N GLU A 181 -21.72 -1.86 -1.73
CA GLU A 181 -22.34 -2.88 -0.87
C GLU A 181 -21.54 -4.21 -0.85
N TRP A 182 -21.01 -4.62 -1.99
CA TRP A 182 -20.19 -5.84 -2.09
C TRP A 182 -18.95 -5.81 -1.19
N LEU A 183 -18.47 -4.62 -0.79
CA LEU A 183 -17.30 -4.47 0.07
C LEU A 183 -17.61 -4.86 1.52
N LEU A 184 -18.88 -4.79 1.94
CA LEU A 184 -19.30 -5.15 3.30
C LEU A 184 -19.11 -6.64 3.59
N THR A 185 -19.14 -7.47 2.55
CA THR A 185 -18.92 -8.92 2.61
C THR A 185 -17.61 -9.35 1.94
N PHE A 186 -16.74 -8.39 1.60
CA PHE A 186 -15.47 -8.70 0.96
C PHE A 186 -14.52 -9.37 1.94
N GLU A 187 -13.96 -10.52 1.52
CA GLU A 187 -12.94 -11.24 2.28
C GLU A 187 -11.53 -10.90 1.77
N PRO A 188 -10.69 -10.24 2.58
CA PRO A 188 -9.34 -9.90 2.19
C PRO A 188 -8.47 -11.15 2.07
N ARG A 189 -7.61 -11.17 1.04
CA ARG A 189 -6.61 -12.23 0.86
C ARG A 189 -5.33 -11.87 1.58
N PHE A 190 -4.66 -12.85 2.16
CA PHE A 190 -3.44 -12.63 2.91
C PHE A 190 -2.21 -13.24 2.25
N ALA A 191 -1.12 -12.49 2.25
CA ALA A 191 0.20 -13.00 1.91
C ALA A 191 0.70 -13.85 3.10
N SER A 192 0.50 -15.17 3.04
CA SER A 192 1.00 -16.11 4.04
C SER A 192 2.17 -16.93 3.50
N ALA A 193 3.10 -17.27 4.38
CA ALA A 193 3.84 -18.52 4.23
C ALA A 193 2.88 -19.64 4.60
N SER A 194 2.65 -20.55 3.66
CA SER A 194 2.16 -21.89 3.94
C SER A 194 3.02 -22.56 5.01
#